data_AF-A0A536AYH0-F1
#
_entry.id   AF-A0A536AYH0-F1
#
_cell.length_a   1.000
_cell.length_b   1.000
_cell.length_c   1.000
_cell.angle_alpha   90.00
_cell.angle_beta   90.00
_cell.angle_gamma   90.00
#
_symmetry.space_group_name_H-M   'P 1'
#
loop_
_entity.id
_entity.type
_entity.pdbx_description
1 polymer ?
#
loop_
_entity_poly.entity_id
_entity_poly.type
_entity_poly.pdbx_seq_one_letter_code
_entity_poly.pdbx_strand_id
1 'polypeptide(L)'
;MEIVRLHLARIDALNHIPVHGFVIKHPRAGAILVDTGVGWPTELLKEWKVVNRHAAEALAEHDLSPADVKIVINSHLHFDHCGQNAVFKHAPFYIQRSELARARREETVTRQWFEFAG
;
A
#
# COMPACT_ATOMS: atom_id res chain seq x y z
N MET A 1 -7.38 20.98 3.83
CA MET A 1 -7.23 19.61 3.30
C MET A 1 -5.95 19.62 2.51
N GLU A 2 -5.03 18.71 2.80
CA GLU A 2 -3.71 18.61 2.19
C GLU A 2 -3.54 17.20 1.62
N ILE A 3 -2.85 17.07 0.49
CA ILE A 3 -2.50 15.78 -0.11
C ILE A 3 -0.99 15.70 -0.18
N VAL A 4 -0.42 14.69 0.47
CA VAL A 4 1.01 14.40 0.43
C VAL A 4 1.28 13.13 -0.35
N ARG A 5 2.37 13.11 -1.11
CA ARG A 5 2.81 11.94 -1.88
C ARG A 5 3.87 11.20 -1.10
N LEU A 6 3.67 9.90 -0.93
CA LEU A 6 4.64 8.98 -0.36
C LEU A 6 5.47 8.35 -1.49
N HIS A 7 6.78 8.27 -1.31
CA HIS A 7 7.62 7.36 -2.09
C HIS A 7 7.71 6.05 -1.31
N LEU A 8 7.20 4.95 -1.88
CA LEU A 8 7.03 3.67 -1.17
C LEU A 8 7.94 2.55 -1.70
N ALA A 9 8.39 2.63 -2.95
CA ALA A 9 9.43 1.77 -3.49
C ALA A 9 9.94 2.33 -4.83
N ARG A 10 10.94 1.68 -5.39
CA ARG A 10 11.37 1.83 -6.78
C ARG A 10 11.58 0.44 -7.39
N ILE A 11 11.08 0.22 -8.60
CA ILE A 11 11.17 -1.06 -9.31
C ILE A 11 12.26 -0.94 -10.38
N ASP A 12 13.43 -1.53 -10.13
CA ASP A 12 14.58 -1.38 -11.04
C ASP A 12 14.50 -2.24 -12.29
N ALA A 13 13.76 -3.35 -12.24
CA ALA A 13 13.50 -4.16 -13.43
C ALA A 13 12.66 -3.42 -14.49
N LEU A 14 11.98 -2.33 -14.10
CA LEU A 14 11.12 -1.52 -14.96
C LEU A 14 11.67 -0.09 -15.09
N ASN A 15 12.93 0.08 -15.48
CA ASN A 15 13.55 1.40 -15.70
C ASN A 15 13.39 2.36 -14.51
N HIS A 16 13.56 1.86 -13.29
CA HIS A 16 13.53 2.67 -12.07
C HIS A 16 12.20 3.38 -11.81
N ILE A 17 11.07 2.78 -12.23
CA ILE A 17 9.74 3.34 -11.99
C ILE A 17 9.49 3.46 -10.47
N PRO A 18 9.03 4.63 -9.99
CA PRO A 18 8.68 4.81 -8.59
C PRO A 18 7.32 4.19 -8.29
N VAL A 19 7.20 3.63 -7.10
CA VAL A 19 5.93 3.23 -6.48
C VAL A 19 5.53 4.32 -5.50
N HIS A 20 4.29 4.78 -5.60
CA HIS A 20 3.76 5.86 -4.81
C HIS A 20 2.51 5.43 -4.03
N GLY A 21 2.36 6.04 -2.86
CA GLY A 21 1.07 6.15 -2.18
C GLY A 21 0.77 7.63 -1.93
N PHE A 22 -0.43 7.92 -1.48
CA PHE A 22 -0.85 9.29 -1.15
C PHE A 22 -1.59 9.33 0.17
N VAL A 23 -1.38 10.38 0.96
CA VAL A 23 -2.19 10.63 2.15
C VAL A 23 -2.97 11.90 1.96
N ILE A 24 -4.29 11.81 2.12
CA ILE A 24 -5.18 12.95 2.22
C ILE A 24 -5.33 13.26 3.71
N LYS A 25 -4.72 14.36 4.16
CA LYS A 25 -4.89 14.90 5.52
C LYS A 25 -6.23 15.65 5.57
N HIS A 26 -7.29 14.93 5.92
CA HIS A 26 -8.64 15.45 5.93
C HIS A 26 -9.05 15.91 7.34
N PRO A 27 -9.57 17.13 7.53
CA PRO A 27 -9.76 17.73 8.86
C PRO A 27 -10.82 17.04 9.74
N ARG A 28 -11.78 16.32 9.14
CA ARG A 28 -12.84 15.58 9.87
C ARG A 28 -12.63 14.06 9.89
N ALA A 29 -12.39 13.45 8.73
CA ALA A 29 -12.16 12.01 8.60
C ALA A 29 -10.80 11.50 9.14
N GLY A 30 -9.82 12.38 9.39
CA GLY A 30 -8.45 11.97 9.69
C GLY A 30 -7.63 11.66 8.43
N ALA A 31 -6.48 11.00 8.60
CA ALA A 31 -5.61 10.67 7.47
C ALA A 31 -6.21 9.51 6.65
N ILE A 32 -6.35 9.73 5.34
CA ILE A 32 -6.83 8.72 4.38
C ILE A 32 -5.64 8.33 3.52
N LEU A 33 -5.23 7.07 3.59
CA LEU A 33 -4.11 6.53 2.81
C LEU A 33 -4.64 5.90 1.51
N VAL A 34 -3.98 6.21 0.40
CA VAL A 34 -4.20 5.58 -0.90
C VAL A 34 -2.95 4.78 -1.25
N ASP A 35 -3.11 3.46 -1.32
CA ASP A 35 -2.07 2.44 -1.53
C ASP A 35 -0.97 2.37 -0.46
N THR A 36 -0.39 1.18 -0.29
CA THR A 36 0.54 0.84 0.81
C THR A 36 1.89 0.34 0.33
N GLY A 37 2.15 0.33 -0.98
CA GLY A 37 3.44 -0.03 -1.53
C GLY A 37 3.65 -1.54 -1.61
N VAL A 38 4.93 -1.94 -1.60
CA VAL A 38 5.35 -3.33 -1.78
C VAL A 38 5.54 -4.04 -0.42
N GLY A 39 5.08 -5.29 -0.33
CA GLY A 39 5.18 -6.13 0.87
C GLY A 39 6.39 -7.05 0.86
N TRP A 40 6.35 -8.11 1.66
CA TRP A 40 7.34 -9.21 1.64
C TRP A 40 6.60 -10.53 1.43
N PRO A 41 6.96 -11.34 0.42
CA PRO A 41 8.17 -12.18 0.42
C PRO A 41 9.29 -11.74 -0.52
N THR A 42 10.52 -12.21 -0.25
CA THR A 42 11.76 -11.75 -0.89
C THR A 42 11.88 -12.03 -2.39
N GLU A 43 11.14 -12.98 -2.93
CA GLU A 43 11.32 -13.53 -4.27
C GLU A 43 10.82 -12.56 -5.34
N LEU A 44 9.64 -11.96 -5.13
CA LEU A 44 9.15 -10.86 -5.95
C LEU A 44 10.10 -9.66 -5.89
N LEU A 45 10.60 -9.32 -4.70
CA LEU A 45 11.52 -8.20 -4.53
C LEU A 45 12.83 -8.42 -5.31
N LYS A 46 13.33 -9.66 -5.34
CA LYS A 46 14.52 -10.03 -6.13
C LYS A 46 14.23 -9.99 -7.64
N GLU A 47 13.13 -10.62 -8.08
CA GLU A 47 12.74 -10.69 -9.50
C GLU A 47 12.57 -9.29 -10.10
N TRP A 48 11.81 -8.44 -9.42
CA TRP A 48 11.49 -7.09 -9.84
C TRP A 48 12.57 -6.06 -9.46
N LYS A 49 13.64 -6.51 -8.78
CA LYS A 49 14.72 -5.66 -8.24
C LYS A 49 14.16 -4.45 -7.49
N VAL A 50 13.24 -4.71 -6.56
CA VAL A 50 12.54 -3.69 -5.81
C VAL A 50 13.48 -3.11 -4.74
N VAL A 51 13.70 -1.80 -4.80
CA VAL A 51 14.20 -1.03 -3.65
C VAL A 51 12.98 -0.65 -2.82
N ASN A 52 12.68 -1.46 -1.81
CA ASN A 52 11.46 -1.33 -1.01
C ASN A 52 11.67 -0.32 0.13
N ARG A 53 10.58 0.30 0.58
CA ARG A 53 10.58 1.25 1.70
C ARG A 53 9.39 0.99 2.62
N HIS A 54 9.60 1.06 3.92
CA HIS A 54 8.50 0.91 4.87
C HIS A 54 7.53 2.09 4.79
N ALA A 55 6.23 1.80 4.65
CA ALA A 55 5.20 2.85 4.63
C ALA A 55 5.21 3.69 5.91
N ALA A 56 5.57 3.10 7.06
CA ALA A 56 5.74 3.81 8.32
C ALA A 56 6.83 4.90 8.25
N GLU A 57 7.96 4.63 7.59
CA GLU A 57 9.04 5.61 7.42
C GLU A 57 8.62 6.73 6.48
N ALA A 58 7.94 6.40 5.38
CA ALA A 58 7.42 7.39 4.44
C ALA A 58 6.36 8.30 5.07
N LEU A 59 5.51 7.76 5.95
CA LEU A 59 4.54 8.54 6.73
C LEU A 59 5.22 9.49 7.71
N ALA A 60 6.30 9.03 8.37
CA ALA A 60 7.01 9.81 9.37
C ALA A 60 7.65 11.09 8.80
N GLU A 61 8.02 11.10 7.52
CA GLU A 61 8.48 12.31 6.80
C GLU A 61 7.43 13.42 6.72
N HIS A 62 6.17 13.10 7.00
CA HIS A 62 5.03 14.01 6.94
C HIS A 62 4.32 14.15 8.29
N ASP A 63 5.03 13.87 9.39
CA ASP A 63 4.56 13.93 10.78
C ASP A 63 3.37 13.00 11.05
N LEU A 64 3.35 11.83 10.39
CA LEU A 64 2.32 10.81 10.56
C LEU A 64 2.93 9.48 11.00
N SER A 65 2.19 8.76 11.84
CA SER A 65 2.42 7.35 12.14
C SER A 65 1.36 6.48 11.46
N PRO A 66 1.57 5.16 11.32
CA PRO A 66 0.52 4.27 10.84
C PRO A 66 -0.79 4.35 11.63
N ALA A 67 -0.75 4.61 12.93
CA ALA A 67 -1.94 4.70 13.80
C ALA A 67 -2.82 5.94 13.51
N ASP A 68 -2.27 6.94 12.83
CA ASP A 68 -2.99 8.14 12.43
C ASP A 68 -3.91 7.89 11.22
N VAL A 69 -3.62 6.85 10.44
CA VAL A 69 -4.41 6.45 9.28
C VAL A 69 -5.78 5.93 9.73
N LYS A 70 -6.84 6.58 9.26
CA LYS A 70 -8.22 6.25 9.61
C LYS A 70 -8.94 5.48 8.51
N ILE A 71 -8.46 5.56 7.28
CA ILE A 71 -9.03 4.89 6.12
C ILE A 71 -7.89 4.47 5.20
N VAL A 72 -7.96 3.28 4.64
CA VAL A 72 -7.10 2.85 3.53
C VAL A 72 -7.95 2.61 2.29
N ILE A 73 -7.52 3.16 1.17
CA ILE A 73 -8.08 2.92 -0.15
C ILE A 73 -7.00 2.20 -0.95
N ASN A 74 -7.29 1.00 -1.44
CA ASN A 74 -6.45 0.40 -2.46
C ASN A 74 -7.00 0.80 -3.83
N SER A 75 -6.16 1.36 -4.69
CA SER A 75 -6.52 1.67 -6.08
C SER A 75 -6.83 0.38 -6.85
N HIS A 76 -6.01 -0.65 -6.60
CA HIS A 76 -6.14 -2.03 -7.04
C HIS A 76 -5.23 -2.95 -6.19
N LEU A 77 -5.19 -4.26 -6.47
CA LEU A 77 -4.52 -5.25 -5.60
C LEU A 77 -3.26 -5.88 -6.21
N HIS A 78 -2.54 -5.15 -7.09
CA HIS A 78 -1.19 -5.58 -7.47
C HIS A 78 -0.20 -5.45 -6.32
N PHE A 79 0.92 -6.15 -6.48
CA PHE A 79 1.92 -6.38 -5.43
C PHE A 79 2.54 -5.08 -4.89
N ASP A 80 2.60 -4.05 -5.71
CA ASP A 80 3.17 -2.73 -5.42
C ASP A 80 2.16 -1.73 -4.85
N HIS A 81 0.90 -2.11 -4.71
CA HIS A 81 -0.15 -1.24 -4.18
C HIS A 81 -0.71 -1.69 -2.83
N CYS A 82 -0.71 -2.99 -2.55
CA CYS A 82 -1.38 -3.56 -1.37
C CYS A 82 -0.43 -4.26 -0.38
N GLY A 83 0.87 -4.26 -0.66
CA GLY A 83 1.79 -5.17 -0.01
C GLY A 83 2.05 -4.90 1.48
N GLN A 84 1.82 -3.68 1.95
CA GLN A 84 1.96 -3.34 3.39
C GLN A 84 0.63 -3.11 4.08
N ASN A 85 -0.50 -3.55 3.51
CA ASN A 85 -1.83 -3.37 4.08
C ASN A 85 -1.92 -3.87 5.54
N ALA A 86 -1.26 -4.97 5.90
CA ALA A 86 -1.29 -5.52 7.26
C ALA A 86 -0.83 -4.54 8.36
N VAL A 87 0.01 -3.55 8.01
CA VAL A 87 0.43 -2.47 8.92
C VAL A 87 -0.77 -1.63 9.40
N PHE A 88 -1.78 -1.50 8.55
CA PHE A 88 -2.94 -0.64 8.76
C PHE A 88 -4.20 -1.43 9.12
N LYS A 89 -4.07 -2.66 9.64
CA LYS A 89 -5.18 -3.57 9.98
C LYS A 89 -6.23 -3.01 10.96
N HIS A 90 -5.93 -1.88 11.60
CA HIS A 90 -6.85 -1.18 12.50
C HIS A 90 -7.83 -0.25 11.76
N ALA A 91 -7.55 0.07 10.49
CA ALA A 91 -8.38 0.94 9.65
C ALA A 91 -9.24 0.12 8.69
N PRO A 92 -10.44 0.60 8.32
CA PRO A 92 -11.23 0.02 7.23
C PRO A 92 -10.53 0.19 5.87
N PHE A 93 -10.66 -0.84 5.03
CA PHE A 93 -10.15 -0.88 3.66
C PHE A 93 -11.27 -0.73 2.64
N TYR A 94 -11.05 0.09 1.62
CA TYR A 94 -11.96 0.27 0.49
C TYR A 94 -11.29 -0.18 -0.81
N ILE A 95 -12.00 -1.02 -1.57
CA ILE A 95 -11.58 -1.59 -2.84
C ILE A 95 -12.83 -1.88 -3.70
N GLN A 96 -12.69 -1.90 -5.02
CA GLN A 96 -13.76 -2.29 -5.92
C GLN A 96 -14.05 -3.79 -5.78
N ARG A 97 -15.34 -4.15 -5.71
CA ARG A 97 -15.77 -5.56 -5.57
C ARG A 97 -15.25 -6.45 -6.71
N SER A 98 -15.23 -5.93 -7.93
CA SER A 98 -14.71 -6.63 -9.11
C SER A 98 -13.22 -6.93 -8.99
N GLU A 99 -12.45 -5.97 -8.48
CA GLU A 99 -11.01 -6.10 -8.29
C GLU A 99 -10.67 -7.12 -7.19
N LEU A 100 -11.40 -7.07 -6.06
CA LEU A 100 -11.25 -8.10 -5.02
C LEU A 100 -11.59 -9.50 -5.55
N ALA A 101 -12.65 -9.62 -6.35
CA ALA A 101 -13.03 -10.90 -6.95
C ALA A 101 -11.98 -11.40 -7.96
N ARG A 102 -11.38 -10.50 -8.74
CA ARG A 102 -10.27 -10.80 -9.67
C ARG A 102 -9.04 -11.27 -8.92
N ALA A 103 -8.56 -10.48 -7.97
CA ALA A 103 -7.34 -10.77 -7.20
C ALA A 103 -7.45 -12.11 -6.45
N ARG A 104 -8.62 -12.44 -5.88
CA ARG A 104 -8.85 -13.76 -5.24
C ARG A 104 -8.70 -14.96 -6.17
N ARG A 105 -8.93 -14.78 -7.48
CA ARG A 105 -8.78 -15.84 -8.48
C ARG A 105 -7.37 -15.91 -9.07
N GLU A 106 -6.74 -14.76 -9.25
CA GLU A 106 -5.51 -14.61 -10.04
C GLU A 106 -4.24 -14.52 -9.18
N GLU A 107 -4.32 -13.87 -8.02
CA GLU A 107 -3.17 -13.65 -7.15
C GLU A 107 -3.01 -14.83 -6.18
N THR A 108 -1.93 -15.58 -6.32
CA THR A 108 -1.61 -16.72 -5.45
C THR A 108 -0.57 -16.36 -4.39
N VAL A 109 0.46 -15.61 -4.78
CA VAL A 109 1.60 -15.25 -3.91
C VAL A 109 1.27 -14.09 -2.97
N THR A 110 0.62 -13.06 -3.49
CA THR A 110 0.37 -11.79 -2.79
C THR A 110 -0.97 -11.78 -2.05
N ARG A 111 -1.75 -12.85 -2.18
CA ARG A 111 -3.11 -12.97 -1.64
C ARG A 111 -3.22 -12.64 -0.15
N GLN A 112 -2.25 -13.09 0.63
CA GLN A 112 -2.17 -12.82 2.07
C GLN A 112 -2.09 -11.32 2.42
N TRP A 113 -1.65 -10.47 1.48
CA TRP A 113 -1.53 -9.03 1.71
C TRP A 113 -2.87 -8.31 1.64
N PHE A 114 -3.93 -8.92 1.13
CA PHE A 114 -5.28 -8.34 1.14
C PHE A 114 -6.35 -9.25 1.76
N GLU A 115 -5.98 -10.46 2.19
CA GLU A 115 -6.83 -11.37 2.96
C GLU A 115 -6.37 -11.55 4.42
N PHE A 116 -5.55 -10.63 4.94
CA PHE A 116 -5.05 -10.67 6.34
C PHE A 116 -6.14 -10.52 7.41
N ALA A 117 -7.36 -10.10 7.02
CA ALA A 117 -8.54 -10.16 7.86
C ALA A 117 -9.37 -11.37 7.43
N GLY A 118 -9.36 -12.41 8.27
CA GLY A 118 -10.28 -13.54 8.18
C GLY A 118 -11.70 -13.14 8.55
#